data_AF-A0A2V9MMW1-F1
#
_entry.id   AF-A0A2V9MMW1-F1
#
_cell.length_a   1.000
_cell.length_b   1.000
_cell.length_c   1.000
_cell.angle_alpha   90.00
_cell.angle_beta   90.00
_cell.angle_gamma   90.00
#
_symmetry.space_group_name_H-M   'P 1'
#
loop_
_entity.id
_entity.type
_entity.pdbx_description
1 polymer ?
#
loop_
_entity_poly.entity_id
_entity_poly.type
_entity_poly.pdbx_seq_one_letter_code
_entity_poly.pdbx_strand_id
1 'polypeptide(L)'
;MVNKILVIVFIFFCFELGVFLVIFPWSQYWENNLFLFYLPSIREFVLNNYFRGAVSGLGIVDIGLGLWEVMHFRMAVSQLNHK
;
A
#
# COMPACT_ATOMS: atom_id res chain seq x y z
N MET A 1 -21.89 -5.47 -14.41
CA MET A 1 -20.90 -4.44 -14.83
C MET A 1 -20.25 -3.74 -13.64
N VAL A 2 -21.02 -3.34 -12.61
CA VAL A 2 -20.50 -2.63 -11.41
C VAL A 2 -19.36 -3.37 -10.69
N ASN A 3 -19.47 -4.69 -10.46
CA ASN A 3 -18.40 -5.45 -9.81
C ASN A 3 -17.05 -5.41 -10.53
N LYS A 4 -17.03 -5.33 -11.87
CA LYS A 4 -15.76 -5.26 -12.63
C LYS A 4 -15.07 -3.92 -12.41
N ILE A 5 -15.85 -2.84 -12.38
CA ILE A 5 -15.34 -1.49 -12.15
C ILE A 5 -14.80 -1.39 -10.71
N LEU A 6 -15.51 -1.93 -9.72
CA LEU A 6 -15.05 -1.96 -8.33
C LEU A 6 -13.72 -2.69 -8.16
N VAL A 7 -13.53 -3.84 -8.83
CA VAL A 7 -12.26 -4.58 -8.80
C VAL A 7 -11.13 -3.75 -9.42
N ILE A 8 -11.37 -3.11 -10.56
CA ILE A 8 -10.34 -2.26 -11.20
C ILE A 8 -9.96 -1.08 -10.30
N VAL A 9 -10.93 -0.40 -9.69
CA VAL A 9 -10.69 0.70 -8.76
C VAL A 9 -9.94 0.22 -7.53
N PHE A 10 -10.29 -0.95 -6.99
CA PHE A 10 -9.60 -1.55 -5.85
C PHE A 10 -8.13 -1.86 -6.16
N ILE A 11 -7.84 -2.43 -7.33
CA ILE A 11 -6.47 -2.71 -7.79
C ILE A 11 -5.67 -1.40 -7.91
N PHE A 12 -6.24 -0.37 -8.53
CA PHE A 12 -5.58 0.94 -8.65
C PHE A 12 -5.30 1.56 -7.28
N PHE A 13 -6.26 1.46 -6.35
CA PHE A 13 -6.11 1.96 -5.00
C PHE A 13 -5.02 1.22 -4.22
N CYS A 14 -4.98 -0.11 -4.27
CA CYS A 14 -3.90 -0.91 -3.66
C CYS A 14 -2.53 -0.58 -4.26
N PHE A 15 -2.46 -0.39 -5.58
CA PHE A 15 -1.22 0.00 -6.24
C PHE A 15 -0.75 1.39 -5.81
N GLU A 16 -1.65 2.38 -5.80
CA GLU A 16 -1.35 3.76 -5.39
C GLU A 16 -0.91 3.80 -3.92
N LEU A 17 -1.61 3.10 -3.03
CA LEU A 17 -1.21 2.95 -1.63
C LEU A 17 0.13 2.23 -1.47
N GLY A 18 0.38 1.18 -2.23
CA GLY A 18 1.63 0.45 -2.18
C GLY A 18 2.83 1.32 -2.58
N VAL A 19 2.68 2.08 -3.67
CA VAL A 19 3.70 3.07 -4.10
C VAL A 19 3.89 4.15 -3.03
N PHE A 20 2.80 4.65 -2.47
CA PHE A 20 2.85 5.63 -1.39
C PHE A 20 3.60 5.08 -0.17
N LEU A 21 3.33 3.85 0.26
CA LEU A 21 4.00 3.20 1.39
C LEU A 21 5.49 2.94 1.13
N VAL A 22 5.90 2.74 -0.13
CA VAL A 22 7.31 2.60 -0.49
C VAL A 22 8.05 3.94 -0.44
N ILE A 23 7.43 5.03 -0.89
CA ILE A 23 8.11 6.33 -1.04
C ILE A 23 8.02 7.17 0.23
N PHE A 24 6.85 7.19 0.87
CA PHE A 24 6.54 8.09 1.97
C PHE A 24 7.52 7.98 3.15
N PRO A 25 7.95 6.79 3.62
CA PRO A 25 8.89 6.65 4.75
C PRO A 25 10.28 7.24 4.51
N TRP A 26 10.63 7.49 3.24
CA TRP A 26 11.91 8.05 2.82
C TRP A 26 11.81 9.54 2.49
N SER A 27 10.61 10.11 2.59
CA SER A 27 10.39 11.53 2.36
C SER A 27 10.78 12.35 3.58
N GLN A 28 11.17 13.61 3.36
CA GLN A 28 11.43 14.56 4.44
C GLN A 28 10.18 14.83 5.29
N TYR A 29 8.99 14.60 4.73
CA TYR A 29 7.71 14.71 5.43
C TYR A 29 7.52 13.62 6.48
N TRP A 30 8.08 12.42 6.30
CA TRP A 30 8.05 11.36 7.32
C TRP A 30 8.87 11.74 8.56
N GLU A 31 10.01 12.41 8.34
CA GLU A 31 10.93 12.77 9.41
C GLU A 31 10.50 14.02 10.18
N ASN A 32 9.88 14.97 9.47
CA ASN A 32 9.54 16.29 9.99
C ASN A 32 8.03 16.41 10.28
N ASN A 33 7.52 15.54 11.16
CA ASN A 33 6.13 15.54 11.58
C ASN A 33 5.94 16.19 12.96
N LEU A 34 4.95 17.08 13.07
CA LEU A 34 4.54 17.65 14.36
C LEU A 34 4.13 16.56 15.37
N PHE A 35 3.57 15.44 14.92
CA PHE A 35 3.24 14.30 15.79
C PHE A 35 4.47 13.67 16.46
N LEU A 36 5.59 13.58 15.74
CA LEU A 36 6.85 13.05 16.29
C LEU A 36 7.51 14.03 17.26
N PHE A 37 7.16 15.32 17.19
CA PHE A 37 7.59 16.32 18.16
C PHE A 37 6.87 16.16 19.50
N TYR A 38 5.58 15.80 19.50
CA TYR A 38 4.82 15.55 20.73
C TYR A 38 5.11 14.18 21.38
N LEU A 39 5.56 13.19 20.62
CA LEU A 39 5.79 11.82 21.09
C LEU A 39 7.22 11.33 20.78
N PRO A 40 8.24 11.83 21.51
CA PRO A 40 9.65 11.53 21.23
C PRO A 40 10.01 10.05 21.40
N SER A 41 9.31 9.30 22.26
CA SER A 41 9.57 7.86 22.45
C SER A 41 9.25 7.01 21.22
N ILE A 42 8.27 7.41 20.41
CA ILE A 42 7.87 6.70 19.19
C ILE A 42 8.72 7.15 18.00
N ARG A 43 9.28 8.37 18.08
CA ARG A 43 10.12 8.97 17.05
C ARG A 43 11.31 8.08 16.69
N GLU A 44 12.07 7.61 17.67
CA GLU A 44 13.25 6.78 17.38
C GLU A 44 12.88 5.45 16.71
N PHE A 45 11.73 4.87 17.08
CA PHE A 45 11.24 3.62 16.48
C PHE A 45 10.78 3.82 15.04
N VAL A 46 10.01 4.89 14.76
CA VAL A 46 9.44 5.20 13.44
C VAL A 46 10.49 5.72 12.46
N LEU A 47 11.50 6.44 12.97
CA LEU A 47 12.62 6.91 12.15
C LEU A 47 13.67 5.83 11.88
N ASN A 48 13.61 4.69 12.59
CA ASN A 48 14.53 3.58 12.38
C ASN A 48 14.40 3.02 10.95
N ASN A 49 15.55 2.78 10.31
CA ASN A 49 15.62 2.20 8.96
C ASN A 49 14.94 0.82 8.88
N TYR A 50 14.92 0.03 9.96
CA TYR A 50 14.18 -1.23 10.00
C TYR A 50 12.67 -1.03 9.87
N PHE A 51 12.11 -0.03 10.56
CA PHE A 51 10.68 0.26 10.50
C PHE A 51 10.30 0.81 9.12
N ARG A 52 11.10 1.75 8.58
CA ARG A 52 10.91 2.26 7.21
C ARG A 52 10.98 1.15 6.17
N GLY A 53 11.93 0.22 6.35
CA GLY A 53 12.06 -0.98 5.52
C GLY A 53 10.85 -1.90 5.62
N ALA A 54 10.29 -2.10 6.81
CA ALA A 54 9.06 -2.88 7.00
C ALA A 54 7.85 -2.22 6.32
N VAL A 55 7.68 -0.90 6.47
CA VAL A 55 6.60 -0.14 5.80
C VAL A 55 6.76 -0.18 4.28
N SER A 56 7.99 -0.04 3.77
CA SER A 56 8.26 -0.16 2.33
C SER A 56 8.03 -1.58 1.83
N GLY A 57 8.40 -2.59 2.61
CA GLY A 57 8.15 -4.00 2.31
C GLY A 57 6.66 -4.32 2.20
N LEU A 58 5.83 -3.75 3.09
CA LEU A 58 4.36 -3.83 2.98
C LEU A 58 3.89 -3.20 1.66
N GLY A 59 4.39 -2.02 1.29
CA GLY A 59 4.02 -1.39 0.02
C GLY A 59 4.41 -2.21 -1.21
N ILE A 60 5.53 -2.93 -1.18
CA ILE A 60 5.92 -3.88 -2.24
C ILE A 60 4.93 -5.05 -2.32
N VAL A 61 4.47 -5.58 -1.18
CA VAL A 61 3.45 -6.63 -1.14
C VAL A 61 2.14 -6.14 -1.76
N ASP A 62 1.69 -4.93 -1.43
CA ASP A 62 0.47 -4.33 -2.00
C ASP A 62 0.57 -4.16 -3.53
N ILE A 63 1.72 -3.70 -4.03
CA ILE A 63 1.98 -3.62 -5.48
C ILE A 63 1.94 -5.02 -6.11
N GLY A 64 2.57 -6.01 -5.47
CA GLY A 64 2.58 -7.39 -5.93
C GLY A 64 1.18 -8.01 -6.00
N LEU A 65 0.33 -7.73 -5.01
CA LEU A 65 -1.07 -8.16 -4.99
C LEU A 65 -1.86 -7.51 -6.14
N GLY A 66 -1.68 -6.21 -6.37
CA GLY A 66 -2.29 -5.51 -7.51
C GLY A 66 -1.89 -6.14 -8.85
N LEU A 67 -0.61 -6.45 -9.05
CA LEU A 67 -0.11 -7.11 -10.26
C LEU A 67 -0.67 -8.54 -10.42
N TRP A 68 -0.73 -9.30 -9.32
CA TRP A 68 -1.31 -10.64 -9.31
C TRP A 68 -2.78 -10.62 -9.72
N GLU A 69 -3.55 -9.66 -9.20
CA GLU A 69 -4.97 -9.53 -9.47
C GLU A 69 -5.26 -9.07 -10.90
N VAL A 70 -4.39 -8.23 -11.50
CA VAL A 70 -4.42 -7.92 -12.94
C VAL A 70 -4.16 -9.17 -13.80
N MET A 71 -3.18 -9.99 -13.44
CA MET A 71 -2.88 -11.23 -14.18
C MET A 71 -4.00 -12.27 -14.07
N HIS A 72 -4.71 -12.32 -12.95
CA HIS A 72 -5.82 -13.26 -12.71
C HIS A 72 -7.21 -12.64 -12.91
N PHE A 73 -7.29 -11.42 -13.45
CA PHE A 73 -8.52 -10.67 -13.67
C PHE A 73 -9.60 -11.48 -14.41
N ARG A 74 -9.21 -12.31 -15.37
CA ARG A 74 -10.13 -13.18 -16.13
C ARG A 74 -10.79 -14.27 -15.26
N MET A 75 -10.09 -14.79 -14.25
CA MET A 75 -10.60 -15.82 -13.34
C MET A 75 -11.45 -15.21 -12.21
N ALA A 76 -11.02 -14.07 -11.64
CA ALA A 76 -11.78 -13.33 -10.63
C ALA A 76 -13.16 -12.87 -11.16
N VAL A 77 -13.19 -12.38 -12.41
CA VAL A 77 -14.44 -12.00 -13.08
C VAL A 77 -15.34 -13.20 -13.37
N SER A 78 -14.78 -14.37 -13.68
CA SER A 78 -15.54 -15.60 -13.94
C SER A 78 -16.28 -16.09 -12.68
N GLN A 79 -15.64 -16.03 -11.51
CA GLN A 79 -16.24 -16.46 -10.24
C GLN A 79 -17.38 -15.56 -9.76
N LEU A 80 -17.34 -14.26 -10.08
CA LEU A 80 -18.41 -13.31 -9.79
C LEU A 80 -19.63 -13.45 -10.70
N ASN A 81 -19.50 -14.12 -11.84
CA ASN A 81 -20.61 -14.34 -12.79
C ASN A 81 -21.40 -15.61 -12.49
N HIS A 82 -20.94 -16.44 -11.55
CA HIS A 82 -21.55 -17.72 -11.18
C HIS A 82 -22.23 -17.70 -9.79
N LYS A 83 -22.31 -16.52 -9.16
CA LYS A 83 -23.15 -16.22 -7.99
C LYS A 83 -24.21 -15.21 -8.41
#